data_AF-A0A6N9BFA4-F1
#
_entry.id   AF-A0A6N9BFA4-F1
#
_cell.length_a   1.000
_cell.length_b   1.000
_cell.length_c   1.000
_cell.angle_alpha   90.00
_cell.angle_beta   90.00
_cell.angle_gamma   90.00
#
_symmetry.space_group_name_H-M   'P 1'
#
loop_
_entity.id
_entity.type
_entity.pdbx_description
1 polymer ?
#
loop_
_entity_poly.entity_id
_entity_poly.type
_entity_poly.pdbx_seq_one_letter_code
_entity_poly.pdbx_strand_id
1 'polypeptide(L)'
;MSEAMRRLRIGVALAAAIAALAAGTEARADAQAALDRQAIGAIVREYLIENPEVIEEAMRALRANRDAARQQVVRRVIERNRDALFSHPMTPVSGDSRGDVTLVEFFDYQCGYCKRALGPMKELLAGDPKLRVAWKEFPILGPASRFAARAALAAARQGRYLDFHLAVMGARGNPTESSVVAIAEDLGLDVERLRRDMADPAIEAYLDETNRLARDLGITGTPAFVIGDTLVPGAVGIARLRQLIADVRAGG
;
A
#
# COMPACT_ATOMS: atom_id res chain seq x y z
N MET A 1 72.31 -42.15 -31.32
CA MET A 1 71.04 -41.65 -30.75
C MET A 1 70.26 -40.96 -31.87
N SER A 2 69.11 -41.54 -32.26
CA SER A 2 68.32 -41.14 -33.43
C SER A 2 67.78 -39.71 -33.35
N GLU A 3 67.84 -38.97 -34.46
CA GLU A 3 67.28 -37.61 -34.62
C GLU A 3 65.83 -37.48 -34.14
N ALA A 4 65.05 -38.57 -34.20
CA ALA A 4 63.67 -38.61 -33.72
C ALA A 4 63.56 -38.30 -32.21
N MET A 5 64.51 -38.78 -31.41
CA MET A 5 64.51 -38.59 -29.96
C MET A 5 64.98 -37.18 -29.56
N ARG A 6 65.75 -36.51 -30.44
CA ARG A 6 66.16 -35.11 -30.27
C ARG A 6 65.01 -34.16 -30.63
N ARG A 7 64.24 -34.45 -31.69
CA ARG A 7 63.06 -33.67 -32.09
C ARG A 7 61.91 -33.78 -31.08
N LEU A 8 61.68 -34.95 -30.50
CA LEU A 8 60.66 -35.14 -29.45
C LEU A 8 60.99 -34.38 -28.15
N ARG A 9 62.26 -34.39 -27.72
CA ARG A 9 62.72 -33.63 -26.54
C ARG A 9 62.62 -32.12 -26.72
N ILE A 10 62.91 -31.61 -27.93
CA ILE A 10 62.78 -30.19 -28.25
C ILE A 10 61.30 -29.78 -28.26
N GLY A 11 60.40 -30.61 -28.81
CA GLY A 11 58.96 -30.35 -28.82
C GLY A 11 58.34 -30.29 -27.42
N VAL A 12 58.71 -31.20 -26.52
CA VAL A 12 58.22 -31.21 -25.12
C VAL A 12 58.76 -30.02 -24.33
N ALA A 13 60.03 -29.64 -24.50
CA ALA A 13 60.61 -28.47 -23.84
C ALA A 13 59.97 -27.15 -24.31
N LEU A 14 59.63 -27.05 -25.60
CA LEU A 14 58.95 -25.87 -26.15
C LEU A 14 57.50 -25.76 -25.65
N ALA A 15 56.76 -26.88 -25.60
CA ALA A 15 55.40 -26.91 -25.06
C ALA A 15 55.34 -26.56 -23.55
N ALA A 16 56.30 -27.03 -22.76
CA ALA A 16 56.41 -26.68 -21.33
C ALA A 16 56.76 -25.20 -21.11
N ALA A 17 57.62 -24.61 -21.96
CA ALA A 17 57.95 -23.19 -21.91
C ALA A 17 56.74 -22.30 -22.27
N ILE A 18 55.93 -22.70 -23.27
CA ILE A 18 54.71 -21.98 -23.66
C ILE A 18 53.64 -22.06 -22.55
N ALA A 19 53.45 -23.23 -21.93
CA ALA A 19 52.52 -23.39 -20.81
C ALA A 19 52.94 -22.58 -19.56
N ALA A 20 54.24 -22.49 -19.26
CA ALA A 20 54.77 -21.68 -18.17
C ALA A 20 54.65 -20.16 -18.43
N LEU A 21 54.81 -19.71 -19.68
CA LEU A 21 54.54 -18.31 -20.06
C LEU A 21 53.05 -17.96 -19.94
N ALA A 22 52.16 -18.84 -20.38
CA ALA A 22 50.70 -18.63 -20.30
C ALA A 22 50.20 -18.56 -18.84
N ALA A 23 50.63 -19.48 -17.97
CA ALA A 23 50.29 -19.45 -16.54
C ALA A 23 50.87 -18.20 -15.83
N GLY A 24 52.05 -17.74 -16.25
CA GLY A 24 52.67 -16.51 -15.75
C GLY A 24 52.05 -15.20 -16.26
N THR A 25 51.23 -15.25 -17.33
CA THR A 25 50.44 -14.11 -17.80
C THR A 25 49.09 -14.01 -17.11
N GLU A 26 48.42 -15.14 -16.86
CA GLU A 26 47.14 -15.18 -16.12
C GLU A 26 47.34 -14.71 -14.67
N ALA A 27 48.35 -15.23 -13.97
CA ALA A 27 48.65 -14.81 -12.60
C ALA A 27 49.06 -13.32 -12.48
N ARG A 28 49.66 -12.73 -13.52
CA ARG A 28 49.97 -11.29 -13.57
C ARG A 28 48.74 -10.44 -13.85
N ALA A 29 47.85 -10.90 -14.72
CA ALA A 29 46.58 -10.23 -14.99
C ALA A 29 45.69 -10.19 -13.73
N ASP A 30 45.64 -11.29 -12.98
CA ASP A 30 44.91 -11.37 -11.72
C ASP A 30 45.51 -10.47 -10.63
N ALA A 31 46.84 -10.43 -10.51
CA ALA A 31 47.53 -9.55 -9.57
C ALA A 31 47.36 -8.06 -9.93
N GLN A 32 47.41 -7.71 -11.22
CA GLN A 32 47.16 -6.36 -11.69
C GLN A 32 45.70 -5.94 -11.44
N ALA A 33 44.75 -6.81 -11.75
CA ALA A 33 43.33 -6.56 -11.48
C ALA A 33 43.04 -6.38 -9.98
N ALA A 34 43.75 -7.11 -9.11
CA ALA A 34 43.66 -6.94 -7.66
C ALA A 34 44.24 -5.60 -7.18
N LEU A 35 45.39 -5.18 -7.71
CA LEU A 35 46.00 -3.89 -7.43
C LEU A 35 45.14 -2.72 -7.94
N ASP A 36 44.59 -2.85 -9.15
CA ASP A 36 43.67 -1.87 -9.73
C ASP A 36 42.40 -1.73 -8.88
N ARG A 37 41.84 -2.85 -8.40
CA ARG A 37 40.69 -2.82 -7.47
C ARG A 37 41.02 -2.10 -6.16
N GLN A 38 42.21 -2.31 -5.61
CA GLN A 38 42.65 -1.64 -4.38
C GLN A 38 42.86 -0.14 -4.60
N ALA A 39 43.50 0.25 -5.70
CA ALA A 39 43.72 1.64 -6.07
C ALA A 39 42.39 2.38 -6.31
N ILE A 40 41.47 1.77 -7.07
CA ILE A 40 40.12 2.29 -7.29
C ILE A 40 39.37 2.44 -5.96
N GLY A 41 39.44 1.43 -5.08
CA GLY A 41 38.81 1.48 -3.76
C GLY A 41 39.32 2.64 -2.90
N ALA A 42 40.62 2.93 -2.93
CA ALA A 42 41.21 4.06 -2.22
C ALA A 42 40.72 5.40 -2.78
N ILE A 43 40.71 5.57 -4.11
CA ILE A 43 40.23 6.78 -4.79
C ILE A 43 38.74 7.02 -4.47
N VAL A 44 37.91 5.98 -4.58
CA VAL A 44 36.47 6.09 -4.27
C VAL A 44 36.26 6.46 -2.81
N ARG A 45 37.02 5.86 -1.88
CA ARG A 45 36.93 6.19 -0.45
C ARG A 45 37.31 7.64 -0.17
N GLU A 46 38.42 8.09 -0.73
CA GLU A 46 38.90 9.46 -0.59
C GLU A 46 37.87 10.45 -1.14
N TYR A 47 37.40 10.23 -2.37
CA TYR A 47 36.37 11.04 -3.00
C TYR A 47 35.08 11.14 -2.17
N LEU A 48 34.58 10.02 -1.63
CA LEU A 48 33.37 10.02 -0.80
C LEU A 48 33.55 10.74 0.56
N ILE A 49 34.78 10.79 1.10
CA ILE A 49 35.09 11.52 2.34
C ILE A 49 35.23 13.02 2.06
N GLU A 50 35.82 13.39 0.93
CA GLU A 50 35.95 14.79 0.49
C GLU A 50 34.61 15.36 0.02
N ASN A 51 33.68 14.51 -0.46
CA ASN A 51 32.39 14.90 -1.04
C ASN A 51 31.23 14.08 -0.40
N PRO A 52 30.94 14.22 0.90
CA PRO A 52 29.91 13.45 1.59
C PRO A 52 28.48 13.66 1.04
N GLU A 53 28.22 14.79 0.38
CA GLU A 53 26.95 15.11 -0.30
C GLU A 53 26.55 14.10 -1.37
N VAL A 54 27.52 13.43 -2.00
CA VAL A 54 27.29 12.39 -3.01
C VAL A 54 26.50 11.23 -2.41
N ILE A 55 26.78 10.88 -1.14
CA ILE A 55 26.04 9.83 -0.43
C ILE A 55 24.61 10.29 -0.16
N GLU A 56 24.41 11.54 0.27
CA GLU A 56 23.08 12.06 0.51
C GLU A 56 22.23 12.09 -0.77
N GLU A 57 22.80 12.56 -1.88
CA GLU A 57 22.14 12.60 -3.18
C GLU A 57 21.79 11.21 -3.67
N ALA A 58 22.72 10.25 -3.57
CA ALA A 58 22.46 8.85 -3.90
C ALA A 58 21.31 8.27 -3.05
N MET A 59 21.29 8.58 -1.75
CA MET A 59 20.22 8.12 -0.86
C MET A 59 18.86 8.79 -1.17
N ARG A 60 18.84 10.08 -1.48
CA ARG A 60 17.63 10.80 -1.93
C ARG A 60 17.10 10.21 -3.23
N ALA A 61 17.97 10.03 -4.24
CA ALA A 61 17.61 9.44 -5.52
C ALA A 61 17.09 8.01 -5.36
N LEU A 62 17.74 7.18 -4.54
CA LEU A 62 17.30 5.82 -4.26
C LEU A 62 15.91 5.79 -3.61
N ARG A 63 15.63 6.68 -2.65
CA ARG A 63 14.30 6.80 -2.03
C ARG A 63 13.25 7.21 -3.06
N ALA A 64 13.50 8.26 -3.84
CA ALA A 64 12.59 8.72 -4.89
C ALA A 64 12.28 7.61 -5.91
N ASN A 65 13.30 6.88 -6.38
CA ASN A 65 13.12 5.77 -7.31
C ASN A 65 12.29 4.63 -6.70
N ARG A 66 12.52 4.30 -5.42
CA ARG A 66 11.74 3.29 -4.70
C ARG A 66 10.29 3.73 -4.51
N ASP A 67 10.04 4.99 -4.20
CA ASP A 67 8.70 5.52 -4.01
C ASP A 67 7.93 5.59 -5.32
N ALA A 68 8.57 6.01 -6.42
CA ALA A 68 8.00 5.95 -7.76
C ALA A 68 7.65 4.50 -8.17
N ALA A 69 8.56 3.55 -7.94
CA ALA A 69 8.29 2.14 -8.22
C ALA A 69 7.12 1.59 -7.38
N ARG A 70 7.04 1.96 -6.10
CA ARG A 70 5.91 1.60 -5.21
C ARG A 70 4.59 2.21 -5.70
N GLN A 71 4.59 3.50 -6.06
CA GLN A 71 3.40 4.17 -6.58
C GLN A 71 2.89 3.51 -7.87
N GLN A 72 3.79 3.11 -8.78
CA GLN A 72 3.39 2.37 -9.97
C GLN A 72 2.78 1.00 -9.65
N VAL A 73 3.31 0.29 -8.64
CA VAL A 73 2.70 -0.97 -8.18
C VAL A 73 1.30 -0.72 -7.63
N VAL A 74 1.16 0.25 -6.73
CA VAL A 74 -0.14 0.62 -6.13
C VAL A 74 -1.15 1.02 -7.20
N ARG A 75 -0.77 1.90 -8.15
CA ARG A 75 -1.63 2.31 -9.27
C ARG A 75 -2.11 1.10 -10.07
N ARG A 76 -1.24 0.14 -10.38
CA ARG A 76 -1.63 -1.09 -11.09
C ARG A 76 -2.61 -1.95 -10.27
N VAL A 77 -2.44 -2.05 -8.96
CA VAL A 77 -3.36 -2.79 -8.10
C VAL A 77 -4.72 -2.09 -8.01
N ILE A 78 -4.74 -0.76 -7.85
CA ILE A 78 -5.97 0.04 -7.88
C ILE A 78 -6.69 -0.15 -9.21
N GLU A 79 -5.97 -0.07 -10.33
CA GLU A 79 -6.55 -0.25 -11.66
C GLU A 79 -7.19 -1.64 -11.85
N ARG A 80 -6.50 -2.70 -11.42
CA ARG A 80 -7.03 -4.07 -11.47
C ARG A 80 -8.26 -4.28 -10.57
N ASN A 81 -8.37 -3.51 -9.50
CA ASN A 81 -9.44 -3.61 -8.51
C ASN A 81 -10.41 -2.42 -8.57
N ARG A 82 -10.49 -1.69 -9.69
CA ARG A 82 -11.31 -0.47 -9.79
C ARG A 82 -12.76 -0.72 -9.39
N ASP A 83 -13.37 -1.78 -9.89
CA ASP A 83 -14.78 -2.04 -9.58
C ASP A 83 -14.98 -2.38 -8.11
N ALA A 84 -14.11 -3.26 -7.59
CA ALA A 84 -14.09 -3.60 -6.17
C ALA A 84 -13.87 -2.37 -5.28
N LEU A 85 -13.09 -1.37 -5.70
CA LEU A 85 -12.84 -0.14 -4.93
C LEU A 85 -13.98 0.87 -5.03
N PHE A 86 -14.43 1.18 -6.24
CA PHE A 86 -15.22 2.39 -6.51
C PHE A 86 -16.69 2.10 -6.81
N SER A 87 -17.05 0.93 -7.34
CA SER A 87 -18.40 0.64 -7.87
C SER A 87 -19.06 -0.62 -7.31
N HIS A 88 -18.42 -1.32 -6.36
CA HIS A 88 -18.96 -2.55 -5.78
C HIS A 88 -20.38 -2.34 -5.20
N PRO A 89 -21.39 -3.13 -5.57
CA PRO A 89 -22.81 -2.86 -5.24
C PRO A 89 -23.14 -2.83 -3.74
N MET A 90 -22.41 -3.59 -2.92
CA MET A 90 -22.61 -3.58 -1.46
C MET A 90 -21.77 -2.55 -0.71
N THR A 91 -20.97 -1.75 -1.43
CA THR A 91 -20.23 -0.65 -0.80
C THR A 91 -21.17 0.52 -0.54
N PRO A 92 -21.38 0.90 0.73
CA PRO A 92 -22.17 2.07 1.03
C PRO A 92 -21.50 3.33 0.49
N VAL A 93 -22.31 4.25 -0.02
CA VAL A 93 -21.85 5.49 -0.64
C VAL A 93 -22.54 6.67 0.03
N SER A 94 -21.82 7.78 0.19
CA SER A 94 -22.34 9.06 0.69
C SER A 94 -21.81 10.23 -0.13
N GLY A 95 -22.36 11.42 0.08
CA GLY A 95 -22.11 12.58 -0.79
C GLY A 95 -22.90 12.47 -2.09
N ASP A 96 -22.35 13.00 -3.18
CA ASP A 96 -22.97 12.86 -4.51
C ASP A 96 -22.69 11.48 -5.10
N SER A 97 -23.74 10.71 -5.37
CA SER A 97 -23.62 9.39 -5.99
C SER A 97 -23.02 9.45 -7.40
N ARG A 98 -23.02 10.62 -8.04
CA ARG A 98 -22.41 10.92 -9.33
C ARG A 98 -21.24 11.91 -9.22
N GLY A 99 -20.64 12.01 -8.03
CA GLY A 99 -19.52 12.91 -7.77
C GLY A 99 -18.35 12.71 -8.73
N ASP A 100 -17.64 13.80 -9.03
CA ASP A 100 -16.53 13.83 -9.98
C ASP A 100 -15.26 13.17 -9.44
N VAL A 101 -15.15 13.07 -8.12
CA VAL A 101 -14.10 12.35 -7.42
C VAL A 101 -14.74 11.37 -6.43
N THR A 102 -14.27 10.12 -6.44
CA THR A 102 -14.55 9.17 -5.37
C THR A 102 -13.37 9.07 -4.41
N LEU A 103 -13.62 9.35 -3.13
CA LEU A 103 -12.74 9.01 -2.03
C LEU A 103 -13.21 7.70 -1.41
N VAL A 104 -12.35 6.68 -1.42
CA VAL A 104 -12.60 5.41 -0.74
C VAL A 104 -11.92 5.45 0.62
N GLU A 105 -12.61 5.10 1.68
CA GLU A 105 -12.02 4.95 3.02
C GLU A 105 -12.17 3.51 3.51
N PHE A 106 -11.03 2.87 3.84
CA PHE A 106 -10.97 1.64 4.61
C PHE A 106 -10.86 2.00 6.09
N PHE A 107 -11.83 1.57 6.89
CA PHE A 107 -11.90 1.92 8.31
C PHE A 107 -12.40 0.77 9.17
N ASP A 108 -12.24 0.94 10.49
CA ASP A 108 -12.71 0.03 11.53
C ASP A 108 -13.31 0.86 12.68
N TYR A 109 -14.50 0.49 13.18
CA TYR A 109 -15.19 1.20 14.26
C TYR A 109 -14.45 1.17 15.63
N GLN A 110 -13.52 0.23 15.83
CA GLN A 110 -12.64 0.20 17.01
C GLN A 110 -11.36 1.05 16.83
N CYS A 111 -11.05 1.51 15.61
CA CYS A 111 -9.81 2.20 15.36
C CYS A 111 -9.84 3.65 15.86
N GLY A 112 -8.99 3.97 16.83
CA GLY A 112 -8.88 5.33 17.37
C GLY A 112 -8.49 6.40 16.34
N TYR A 113 -7.71 6.04 15.30
CA TYR A 113 -7.39 6.95 14.19
C TYR A 113 -8.59 7.15 13.25
N CYS A 114 -9.43 6.13 13.01
CA CYS A 114 -10.68 6.28 12.25
C CYS A 114 -11.64 7.23 12.96
N LYS A 115 -11.78 7.07 14.29
CA LYS A 115 -12.57 8.01 15.12
C LYS A 115 -12.07 9.46 15.01
N ARG A 116 -10.75 9.68 14.87
CA ARG A 116 -10.18 11.01 14.61
C ARG A 116 -10.40 11.52 13.19
N ALA A 117 -10.46 10.63 12.20
CA ALA A 117 -10.75 10.98 10.81
C ALA A 117 -12.22 11.37 10.58
N LEU A 118 -13.13 10.97 11.47
CA LEU A 118 -14.57 11.30 11.38
C LEU A 118 -14.85 12.80 11.21
N GLY A 119 -14.15 13.66 11.95
CA GLY A 119 -14.29 15.12 11.85
C GLY A 119 -13.95 15.65 10.45
N PRO A 120 -12.71 15.44 9.97
CA PRO A 120 -12.31 15.72 8.59
C PRO A 120 -13.27 15.17 7.53
N MET A 121 -13.75 13.93 7.67
CA MET A 121 -14.67 13.31 6.71
C MET A 121 -16.04 13.98 6.67
N LYS A 122 -16.59 14.35 7.84
CA LYS A 122 -17.83 15.15 7.91
C LYS A 122 -17.68 16.51 7.24
N GLU A 123 -16.55 17.17 7.46
CA GLU A 123 -16.29 18.49 6.85
C GLU A 123 -16.08 18.38 5.33
N LEU A 124 -15.46 17.30 4.83
CA LEU A 124 -15.38 17.04 3.39
C LEU A 124 -16.76 16.83 2.76
N LEU A 125 -17.59 15.96 3.35
CA LEU A 125 -18.94 15.70 2.87
C LEU A 125 -19.83 16.95 2.87
N ALA A 126 -19.67 17.83 3.86
CA ALA A 126 -20.41 19.08 3.94
C ALA A 126 -19.87 20.17 3.00
N GLY A 127 -18.55 20.21 2.79
CA GLY A 127 -17.87 21.28 2.06
C GLY A 127 -17.68 21.03 0.56
N ASP A 128 -17.87 19.80 0.09
CA ASP A 128 -17.65 19.42 -1.31
C ASP A 128 -18.87 18.68 -1.89
N PRO A 129 -19.79 19.40 -2.56
CA PRO A 129 -21.03 18.81 -3.07
C PRO A 129 -20.82 17.86 -4.26
N LYS A 130 -19.61 17.82 -4.85
CA LYS A 130 -19.26 16.91 -5.95
C LYS A 130 -18.42 15.73 -5.48
N LEU A 131 -18.17 15.60 -4.18
CA LEU A 131 -17.44 14.47 -3.64
C LEU A 131 -18.37 13.27 -3.46
N ARG A 132 -17.92 12.12 -3.94
CA ARG A 132 -18.46 10.81 -3.62
C ARG A 132 -17.57 10.13 -2.59
N VAL A 133 -18.13 9.60 -1.51
CA VAL A 133 -17.38 8.82 -0.52
C VAL A 133 -17.87 7.37 -0.54
N ALA A 134 -16.95 6.43 -0.71
CA ALA A 134 -17.21 4.99 -0.72
C ALA A 134 -16.60 4.35 0.54
N TRP A 135 -17.44 3.69 1.32
CA TRP A 135 -17.09 3.21 2.66
C TRP A 135 -16.72 1.73 2.65
N LYS A 136 -15.44 1.42 2.93
CA LYS A 136 -14.93 0.05 3.03
C LYS A 136 -14.85 -0.37 4.48
N GLU A 137 -15.90 -1.06 4.91
CA GLU A 137 -15.94 -1.77 6.18
C GLU A 137 -14.80 -2.79 6.25
N PHE A 138 -13.76 -2.47 7.03
CA PHE A 138 -12.54 -3.28 7.13
C PHE A 138 -12.29 -3.70 8.59
N PRO A 139 -13.13 -4.61 9.14
CA PRO A 139 -13.12 -4.97 10.56
C PRO A 139 -11.97 -5.91 10.93
N ILE A 140 -10.82 -5.32 11.24
CA ILE A 140 -9.56 -6.04 11.53
C ILE A 140 -9.18 -6.06 13.03
N LEU A 141 -9.88 -5.30 13.87
CA LEU A 141 -9.54 -5.14 15.29
C LEU A 141 -10.32 -6.08 16.23
N GLY A 142 -11.00 -7.09 15.68
CA GLY A 142 -11.60 -8.19 16.43
C GLY A 142 -13.13 -8.31 16.27
N PRO A 143 -13.76 -9.15 17.11
CA PRO A 143 -15.17 -9.51 16.95
C PRO A 143 -16.14 -8.33 17.03
N ALA A 144 -15.87 -7.34 17.89
CA ALA A 144 -16.71 -6.15 18.03
C ALA A 144 -16.69 -5.30 16.75
N SER A 145 -15.53 -5.13 16.11
CA SER A 145 -15.42 -4.47 14.80
C SER A 145 -16.29 -5.16 13.76
N ARG A 146 -16.25 -6.50 13.74
CA ARG A 146 -16.98 -7.29 12.74
C ARG A 146 -18.48 -7.26 12.97
N PHE A 147 -18.91 -7.26 14.23
CA PHE A 147 -20.31 -7.03 14.58
C PHE A 147 -20.80 -5.67 14.09
N ALA A 148 -20.05 -4.60 14.40
CA ALA A 148 -20.39 -3.23 14.00
C ALA A 148 -20.43 -3.06 12.48
N ALA A 149 -19.48 -3.65 11.75
CA ALA A 149 -19.44 -3.65 10.28
C ALA A 149 -20.67 -4.35 9.67
N ARG A 150 -21.04 -5.54 10.19
CA ARG A 150 -22.26 -6.24 9.76
C ARG A 150 -23.51 -5.42 10.03
N ALA A 151 -23.60 -4.80 11.21
CA ALA A 151 -24.72 -3.95 11.59
C ALA A 151 -24.82 -2.71 10.68
N ALA A 152 -23.69 -2.08 10.34
CA ALA A 152 -23.67 -0.95 9.43
C ALA A 152 -24.15 -1.34 8.03
N LEU A 153 -23.68 -2.47 7.48
CA LEU A 153 -24.13 -2.98 6.18
C LEU A 153 -25.62 -3.38 6.19
N ALA A 154 -26.13 -3.91 7.31
CA ALA A 154 -27.55 -4.15 7.49
C ALA A 154 -28.35 -2.83 7.57
N ALA A 155 -27.84 -1.80 8.25
CA ALA A 155 -28.44 -0.47 8.29
C ALA A 155 -28.48 0.19 6.91
N ALA A 156 -27.52 -0.11 6.02
CA ALA A 156 -27.54 0.32 4.63
C ALA A 156 -28.77 -0.21 3.86
N ARG A 157 -29.20 -1.45 4.13
CA ARG A 157 -30.42 -2.05 3.53
C ARG A 157 -31.71 -1.37 3.99
N GLN A 158 -31.64 -0.59 5.07
CA GLN A 158 -32.72 0.24 5.58
C GLN A 158 -32.55 1.73 5.20
N GLY A 159 -31.55 2.08 4.38
CA GLY A 159 -31.31 3.44 3.91
C GLY A 159 -30.67 4.37 4.94
N ARG A 160 -30.10 3.84 6.04
CA ARG A 160 -29.58 4.63 7.17
C ARG A 160 -28.10 4.43 7.45
N TYR A 161 -27.34 4.03 6.42
CA TYR A 161 -25.91 3.75 6.56
C TYR A 161 -25.13 4.92 7.15
N LEU A 162 -25.23 6.11 6.57
CA LEU A 162 -24.40 7.25 6.96
C LEU A 162 -24.70 7.66 8.41
N ASP A 163 -25.96 7.79 8.79
CA ASP A 163 -26.34 8.14 10.17
C ASP A 163 -25.81 7.11 11.17
N PHE A 164 -25.96 5.82 10.85
CA PHE A 164 -25.45 4.71 11.66
C PHE A 164 -23.91 4.76 11.78
N HIS A 165 -23.21 4.91 10.66
CA HIS A 165 -21.76 5.02 10.61
C HIS A 165 -21.27 6.19 11.48
N LEU A 166 -21.85 7.39 11.30
CA LEU A 166 -21.48 8.58 12.06
C LEU A 166 -21.72 8.39 13.57
N ALA A 167 -22.83 7.76 13.95
CA ALA A 167 -23.18 7.51 15.35
C ALA A 167 -22.23 6.49 16.00
N VAL A 168 -21.99 5.33 15.37
CA VAL A 168 -21.09 4.30 15.91
C VAL A 168 -19.64 4.80 15.94
N MET A 169 -19.18 5.49 14.90
CA MET A 169 -17.82 6.03 14.86
C MET A 169 -17.63 7.13 15.92
N GLY A 170 -18.63 8.00 16.08
CA GLY A 170 -18.63 9.09 17.06
C GLY A 170 -18.86 8.67 18.51
N ALA A 171 -19.37 7.46 18.75
CA ALA A 171 -19.62 6.93 20.09
C ALA A 171 -18.31 6.76 20.89
N ARG A 172 -18.39 7.02 22.20
CA ARG A 172 -17.28 6.79 23.13
C ARG A 172 -17.16 5.29 23.44
N GLY A 173 -15.93 4.82 23.57
CA GLY A 173 -15.63 3.42 23.88
C GLY A 173 -15.68 2.50 22.66
N ASN A 174 -15.66 1.19 22.95
CA ASN A 174 -15.71 0.14 21.93
C ASN A 174 -17.16 -0.08 21.45
N PRO A 175 -17.37 -0.44 20.17
CA PRO A 175 -18.69 -0.73 19.62
C PRO A 175 -19.12 -2.14 20.04
N THR A 176 -19.50 -2.30 21.31
CA THR A 176 -20.08 -3.54 21.82
C THR A 176 -21.41 -3.80 21.13
N GLU A 177 -21.84 -5.07 21.07
CA GLU A 177 -23.15 -5.44 20.51
C GLU A 177 -24.29 -4.61 21.12
N SER A 178 -24.30 -4.45 22.45
CA SER A 178 -25.32 -3.63 23.13
C SER A 178 -25.30 -2.17 22.69
N SER A 179 -24.13 -1.55 22.59
CA SER A 179 -24.02 -0.14 22.17
C SER A 179 -24.43 0.07 20.71
N VAL A 180 -24.08 -0.88 19.84
CA VAL A 180 -24.38 -0.82 18.40
C VAL A 180 -25.88 -1.00 18.16
N VAL A 181 -26.52 -1.91 18.90
CA VAL A 181 -27.98 -2.12 18.83
C VAL A 181 -28.74 -0.93 19.42
N ALA A 182 -28.29 -0.37 20.54
CA ALA A 182 -28.90 0.84 21.10
C ALA A 182 -28.82 2.03 20.12
N ILE A 183 -27.68 2.21 19.44
CA ILE A 183 -27.55 3.22 18.38
C ILE A 183 -28.54 2.93 17.23
N ALA A 184 -28.76 1.67 16.88
CA ALA A 184 -29.74 1.33 15.86
C ALA A 184 -31.17 1.73 16.27
N GLU A 185 -31.54 1.43 17.52
CA GLU A 185 -32.83 1.80 18.13
C GLU A 185 -33.02 3.31 18.17
N ASP A 186 -32.02 4.05 18.62
CA ASP A 186 -32.04 5.52 18.71
C ASP A 186 -32.21 6.17 17.32
N LEU A 187 -31.67 5.53 16.28
CA LEU A 187 -31.85 5.96 14.89
C LEU A 187 -33.18 5.51 14.29
N GLY A 188 -34.00 4.73 15.01
CA GLY A 188 -35.30 4.25 14.53
C GLY A 188 -35.18 3.14 13.48
N LEU A 189 -34.08 2.38 13.46
CA LEU A 189 -33.95 1.19 12.64
C LEU A 189 -34.84 0.06 13.18
N ASP A 190 -35.36 -0.78 12.28
CA ASP A 190 -35.97 -2.05 12.69
C ASP A 190 -34.84 -3.00 13.11
N VAL A 191 -34.67 -3.17 14.42
CA VAL A 191 -33.60 -4.00 15.03
C VAL A 191 -33.77 -5.47 14.70
N GLU A 192 -34.99 -5.97 14.63
CA GLU A 192 -35.24 -7.36 14.29
C GLU A 192 -34.85 -7.62 12.83
N ARG A 193 -35.19 -6.70 11.93
CA ARG A 193 -34.69 -6.73 10.55
C ARG A 193 -33.18 -6.58 10.49
N LEU A 194 -32.60 -5.67 11.26
CA LEU A 194 -31.15 -5.46 11.32
C LEU A 194 -30.43 -6.77 11.67
N ARG A 195 -30.85 -7.45 12.74
CA ARG A 195 -30.27 -8.73 13.17
C ARG A 195 -30.40 -9.83 12.12
N ARG A 196 -31.55 -9.92 11.43
CA ARG A 196 -31.74 -10.85 10.31
C ARG A 196 -30.81 -10.54 9.15
N ASP A 197 -30.74 -9.27 8.73
CA ASP A 197 -29.89 -8.82 7.63
C ASP A 197 -28.40 -9.03 7.93
N MET A 198 -27.97 -8.82 9.19
CA MET A 198 -26.59 -9.08 9.64
C MET A 198 -26.14 -10.54 9.48
N ALA A 199 -27.08 -11.49 9.47
CA ALA A 199 -26.81 -12.91 9.32
C ALA A 199 -26.71 -13.34 7.84
N ASP A 200 -26.92 -12.43 6.89
CA ASP A 200 -26.82 -12.72 5.46
C ASP A 200 -25.38 -13.09 5.06
N PRO A 201 -25.14 -14.29 4.48
CA PRO A 201 -23.83 -14.71 4.00
C PRO A 201 -23.19 -13.74 2.99
N ALA A 202 -23.99 -12.95 2.26
CA ALA A 202 -23.46 -11.96 1.33
C ALA A 202 -22.68 -10.84 2.04
N ILE A 203 -23.17 -10.37 3.20
CA ILE A 203 -22.47 -9.37 4.01
C ILE A 203 -21.11 -9.90 4.43
N GLU A 204 -21.09 -11.15 4.89
CA GLU A 204 -19.86 -11.83 5.29
C GLU A 204 -18.85 -11.95 4.15
N ALA A 205 -19.31 -12.41 2.98
CA ALA A 205 -18.49 -12.56 1.79
C ALA A 205 -17.87 -11.22 1.35
N TYR A 206 -18.61 -10.12 1.46
CA TYR A 206 -18.11 -8.78 1.15
C TYR A 206 -17.09 -8.24 2.14
N LEU A 207 -17.26 -8.52 3.44
CA LEU A 207 -16.23 -8.17 4.43
C LEU A 207 -14.93 -8.93 4.13
N ASP A 208 -15.01 -10.21 3.77
CA ASP A 208 -13.84 -11.01 3.40
C ASP A 208 -13.22 -10.60 2.06
N GLU A 209 -14.02 -10.13 1.11
CA GLU A 209 -13.55 -9.50 -0.12
C GLU A 209 -12.84 -8.18 0.17
N THR A 210 -13.41 -7.32 1.01
CA THR A 210 -12.79 -6.07 1.43
C THR A 210 -11.46 -6.34 2.15
N ASN A 211 -11.38 -7.39 2.97
CA ASN A 211 -10.14 -7.83 3.60
C ASN A 211 -9.09 -8.29 2.57
N ARG A 212 -9.49 -9.01 1.51
CA ARG A 212 -8.59 -9.41 0.40
C ARG A 212 -8.09 -8.19 -0.36
N LEU A 213 -9.00 -7.30 -0.74
CA LEU A 213 -8.70 -6.06 -1.44
C LEU A 213 -7.69 -5.20 -0.67
N ALA A 214 -7.88 -5.05 0.64
CA ALA A 214 -6.94 -4.34 1.51
C ALA A 214 -5.55 -4.98 1.49
N ARG A 215 -5.46 -6.31 1.55
CA ARG A 215 -4.16 -7.03 1.45
C ARG A 215 -3.48 -6.83 0.10
N ASP A 216 -4.23 -6.89 -0.99
CA ASP A 216 -3.68 -6.71 -2.35
C ASP A 216 -3.10 -5.30 -2.52
N LEU A 217 -3.75 -4.30 -1.91
CA LEU A 217 -3.28 -2.91 -1.87
C LEU A 217 -2.14 -2.66 -0.87
N GLY A 218 -1.77 -3.66 -0.06
CA GLY A 218 -0.76 -3.51 1.00
C GLY A 218 -1.24 -2.68 2.19
N ILE A 219 -2.55 -2.56 2.41
CA ILE A 219 -3.14 -1.86 3.55
C ILE A 219 -3.03 -2.75 4.79
N THR A 220 -2.18 -2.36 5.74
CA THR A 220 -1.92 -3.11 6.98
C THR A 220 -2.59 -2.49 8.21
N GLY A 221 -3.39 -1.44 8.05
CA GLY A 221 -4.03 -0.74 9.15
C GLY A 221 -5.07 0.28 8.67
N THR A 222 -5.80 0.87 9.62
CA THR A 222 -6.88 1.82 9.36
C THR A 222 -6.65 3.16 10.09
N PRO A 223 -7.18 4.29 9.56
CA PRO A 223 -7.84 4.39 8.26
C PRO A 223 -6.82 4.31 7.11
N ALA A 224 -7.29 3.98 5.91
CA ALA A 224 -6.52 4.15 4.68
C ALA A 224 -7.45 4.68 3.59
N PHE A 225 -6.94 5.58 2.76
CA PHE A 225 -7.75 6.26 1.74
C PHE A 225 -7.25 5.92 0.35
N VAL A 226 -8.16 5.73 -0.60
CA VAL A 226 -7.84 5.68 -2.04
C VAL A 226 -8.56 6.83 -2.72
N ILE A 227 -7.80 7.70 -3.38
CA ILE A 227 -8.31 8.88 -4.10
C ILE A 227 -7.64 8.88 -5.47
N GLY A 228 -8.44 8.67 -6.52
CA GLY A 228 -7.92 8.43 -7.87
C GLY A 228 -7.06 7.17 -7.90
N ASP A 229 -5.77 7.33 -8.16
CA ASP A 229 -4.76 6.28 -8.23
C ASP A 229 -3.78 6.28 -7.04
N THR A 230 -4.06 7.10 -6.03
CA THR A 230 -3.20 7.31 -4.87
C THR A 230 -3.78 6.58 -3.67
N LEU A 231 -2.96 5.73 -3.05
CA LEU A 231 -3.22 5.16 -1.72
C LEU A 231 -2.57 6.02 -0.64
N VAL A 232 -3.34 6.41 0.36
CA VAL A 232 -2.88 7.17 1.53
C VAL A 232 -3.07 6.31 2.78
N PRO A 233 -2.01 5.67 3.29
CA PRO A 233 -2.11 4.90 4.51
C PRO A 233 -2.16 5.82 5.74
N GLY A 234 -3.02 5.49 6.70
CA GLY A 234 -3.13 6.19 7.98
C GLY A 234 -4.02 7.43 7.93
N ALA A 235 -4.32 7.96 9.12
CA ALA A 235 -5.06 9.21 9.23
C ALA A 235 -4.20 10.39 8.76
N VAL A 236 -4.78 11.21 7.88
CA VAL A 236 -4.19 12.45 7.39
C VAL A 236 -5.13 13.62 7.66
N GLY A 237 -4.57 14.83 7.73
CA GLY A 237 -5.37 16.05 7.92
C GLY A 237 -6.23 16.38 6.70
N ILE A 238 -7.33 17.11 6.93
CA ILE A 238 -8.27 17.50 5.87
C ILE A 238 -7.62 18.27 4.72
N ALA A 239 -6.61 19.11 5.00
CA ALA A 239 -5.89 19.85 3.97
C ALA A 239 -5.24 18.90 2.95
N ARG A 240 -4.68 17.77 3.40
CA ARG A 240 -4.08 16.77 2.51
C ARG A 240 -5.14 16.06 1.68
N LEU A 241 -6.28 15.70 2.27
CA LEU A 241 -7.39 15.09 1.55
C LEU A 241 -7.95 16.04 0.47
N ARG A 242 -8.18 17.31 0.82
CA ARG A 242 -8.61 18.34 -0.14
C ARG A 242 -7.63 18.52 -1.28
N GLN A 243 -6.32 18.54 -0.98
CA GLN A 243 -5.29 18.63 -2.01
C GLN A 243 -5.38 17.45 -2.98
N LEU A 244 -5.45 16.21 -2.48
CA LEU A 244 -5.54 15.03 -3.33
C LEU A 244 -6.82 14.99 -4.17
N ILE A 245 -7.95 15.42 -3.60
CA ILE A 245 -9.21 15.55 -4.36
C ILE A 245 -9.04 16.59 -5.48
N ALA A 246 -8.41 17.73 -5.20
CA ALA A 246 -8.16 18.77 -6.20
C ALA A 246 -7.19 18.28 -7.30
N ASP A 247 -6.13 17.56 -6.93
CA ASP A 247 -5.17 16.98 -7.88
C ASP A 247 -5.86 16.02 -8.85
N VAL A 248 -6.75 15.15 -8.35
CA VAL A 248 -7.55 14.24 -9.19
C VAL A 248 -8.48 15.02 -10.14
N ARG A 249 -9.12 16.11 -9.68
CA ARG A 249 -9.96 16.95 -10.54
C ARG A 249 -9.18 17.68 -11.63
N ALA A 250 -7.94 18.06 -11.33
CA ALA A 250 -7.05 18.73 -12.27
C ALA A 250 -6.49 17.78 -13.34
N GLY A 251 -6.68 16.46 -13.20
CA GLY A 251 -6.23 15.46 -14.17
C GLY A 251 -4.97 14.69 -13.77
N GLY A 252 -4.44 14.91 -12.56
CA GLY A 252 -3.21 14.29 -12.06
C GLY A 252 -1.93 14.97 -12.53
#